data_AF-A0ABD0RPT9-F1
#
_entry.id   AF-A0ABD0RPT9-F1
#
_cell.length_a   1.000
_cell.length_b   1.000
_cell.length_c   1.000
_cell.angle_alpha   90.00
_cell.angle_beta   90.00
_cell.angle_gamma   90.00
#
_symmetry.space_group_name_H-M   'P 1'
#
loop_
_entity.id
_entity.type
_entity.pdbx_description
1 polymer ?
#
loop_
_entity_poly.entity_id
_entity_poly.type
_entity_poly.pdbx_seq_one_letter_code
_entity_poly.pdbx_strand_id
1 'polypeptide(L)'
;GVFPQDFSILMTIKPKAGAQSFLLSVYNEQGIQQLGVEVGRAPVFLYEDQHGKPAPEDYPLFRAINLADGKQVDSFYIFDLCEGFCSKQIEHLK
;
A
#
# COMPACT_ATOMS: atom_id res chain seq x y z
N GLY A 1 -6.88 20.45 -4.09
CA GLY A 1 -5.56 20.42 -4.75
C GLY A 1 -5.41 19.10 -5.47
N VAL A 2 -4.61 19.03 -6.54
CA VAL A 2 -4.39 17.76 -7.28
C VAL A 2 -3.57 16.82 -6.39
N PHE A 3 -3.88 15.52 -6.42
CA PHE A 3 -3.12 14.50 -5.70
C PHE A 3 -1.66 14.47 -6.21
N PRO A 4 -0.65 14.33 -5.32
CA PRO A 4 0.74 14.47 -5.73
C PRO A 4 1.17 13.36 -6.68
N GLN A 5 1.98 13.72 -7.68
CA GLN A 5 2.57 12.80 -8.64
C GLN A 5 3.56 11.83 -7.99
N ASP A 6 4.40 12.36 -7.08
CA ASP A 6 5.37 11.57 -6.32
C ASP A 6 5.07 11.67 -4.83
N PHE A 7 5.04 10.52 -4.15
CA PHE A 7 4.89 10.47 -2.70
C PHE A 7 5.39 9.16 -2.10
N SER A 8 5.64 9.21 -0.80
CA SER A 8 6.07 8.07 0.01
C SER A 8 5.10 7.86 1.16
N ILE A 9 4.76 6.59 1.44
CA ILE A 9 4.05 6.21 2.67
C ILE A 9 4.95 5.31 3.49
N LEU A 10 5.19 5.74 4.72
CA LEU A 10 5.88 4.95 5.75
C LEU A 10 4.88 4.55 6.83
N MET A 11 4.86 3.27 7.17
CA MET A 11 4.03 2.76 8.25
C MET A 11 4.75 1.65 9.03
N THR A 12 4.49 1.61 10.33
CA THR A 12 4.87 0.52 11.23
C THR A 12 3.60 -0.15 11.73
N ILE A 13 3.44 -1.44 11.48
CA ILE A 13 2.24 -2.18 11.85
C ILE A 13 2.56 -3.49 12.56
N LYS A 14 1.65 -3.89 13.44
CA LYS A 14 1.62 -5.20 14.11
C LYS A 14 0.25 -5.86 13.87
N PRO A 15 0.02 -6.46 12.68
CA PRO A 15 -1.27 -7.06 12.34
C PRO A 15 -1.54 -8.29 13.20
N LYS A 16 -2.81 -8.56 13.47
CA LYS A 16 -3.23 -9.83 14.08
C LYS A 16 -3.12 -10.95 13.05
N ALA A 17 -2.83 -12.17 13.51
CA ALA A 17 -2.88 -13.35 12.64
C ALA A 17 -4.24 -13.44 11.94
N GLY A 18 -4.23 -13.64 10.62
CA GLY A 18 -5.46 -13.68 9.81
C GLY A 18 -6.14 -12.33 9.58
N ALA A 19 -5.55 -11.20 9.98
CA ALA A 19 -6.10 -9.88 9.70
C ALA A 19 -6.17 -9.61 8.19
N GLN A 20 -7.32 -9.14 7.74
CA GLN A 20 -7.53 -8.61 6.39
C GLN A 20 -8.34 -7.33 6.48
N SER A 21 -7.73 -6.19 6.16
CA SER A 21 -8.36 -4.88 6.29
C SER A 21 -7.59 -3.80 5.56
N PHE A 22 -8.28 -2.73 5.20
CA PHE A 22 -7.60 -1.47 4.85
C PHE A 22 -7.00 -0.82 6.09
N LEU A 23 -5.71 -0.52 6.02
CA LEU A 23 -5.00 0.29 7.00
C LEU A 23 -5.16 1.79 6.71
N LEU A 24 -5.16 2.15 5.42
CA LEU A 24 -5.32 3.51 4.94
C LEU A 24 -6.24 3.50 3.71
N SER A 25 -7.19 4.43 3.68
CA SER A 25 -8.01 4.73 2.51
C SER A 25 -8.15 6.24 2.39
N VAL A 26 -7.82 6.79 1.22
CA VAL A 26 -8.04 8.20 0.89
C VAL A 26 -9.03 8.26 -0.27
N TYR A 27 -10.02 9.12 -0.14
CA TYR A 27 -11.10 9.28 -1.10
C TYR A 27 -11.06 10.69 -1.69
N ASN A 28 -11.44 10.81 -2.95
CA ASN A 28 -11.69 12.11 -3.56
C ASN A 28 -13.06 12.68 -3.15
N GLU A 29 -13.36 13.89 -3.63
CA GLU A 29 -14.62 14.58 -3.33
C GLU A 29 -15.88 13.84 -3.82
N GLN A 30 -15.73 12.90 -4.76
CA GLN A 30 -16.80 12.06 -5.28
C GLN A 30 -16.96 10.74 -4.50
N GLY A 31 -16.12 10.49 -3.50
CA GLY A 31 -16.13 9.26 -2.70
C GLY A 31 -15.43 8.07 -3.35
N ILE A 32 -14.65 8.29 -4.41
CA ILE A 32 -13.85 7.25 -5.08
C ILE A 32 -12.51 7.12 -4.33
N GLN A 33 -12.10 5.88 -4.05
CA GLN A 33 -10.85 5.60 -3.35
C GLN A 33 -9.65 5.85 -4.28
N GLN A 34 -8.90 6.92 -4.03
CA GLN A 34 -7.70 7.30 -4.80
C GLN A 34 -6.43 6.66 -4.28
N LEU A 35 -6.39 6.28 -3.00
CA LEU A 35 -5.23 5.64 -2.37
C LEU A 35 -5.73 4.61 -1.37
N GLY A 36 -5.08 3.45 -1.34
CA GLY A 36 -5.42 2.35 -0.44
C GLY A 36 -4.21 1.53 -0.05
N VAL A 37 -4.12 1.19 1.24
CA VAL A 37 -3.14 0.24 1.75
C VAL A 37 -3.88 -0.88 2.47
N GLU A 38 -3.89 -2.08 1.90
CA GLU A 38 -4.48 -3.27 2.51
C GLU A 38 -3.42 -4.09 3.25
N VAL A 39 -3.77 -4.58 4.43
CA VAL A 39 -3.01 -5.61 5.15
C VAL A 39 -3.67 -6.98 4.96
N GLY A 40 -2.87 -8.01 4.69
CA GLY A 40 -3.38 -9.36 4.44
C GLY A 40 -2.29 -10.36 4.00
N ARG A 41 -2.73 -11.51 3.48
CA ARG A 41 -1.84 -12.59 2.98
C ARG A 41 -1.07 -12.24 1.71
N ALA A 42 -1.56 -11.25 0.97
CA ALA A 42 -0.88 -10.60 -0.14
C ALA A 42 -1.37 -9.15 -0.10
N PRO A 43 -0.68 -8.25 0.62
CA PRO A 43 -1.16 -6.88 0.77
C PRO A 43 -1.26 -6.23 -0.62
N VAL A 44 -2.20 -5.29 -0.72
CA VAL A 44 -2.49 -4.54 -1.94
C VAL A 44 -2.22 -3.08 -1.66
N PHE A 45 -1.59 -2.43 -2.64
CA PHE A 45 -1.44 -0.99 -2.64
C PHE A 45 -2.17 -0.45 -3.86
N LEU A 46 -3.25 0.29 -3.61
CA LEU A 46 -4.07 0.90 -4.63
C LEU A 46 -3.69 2.36 -4.71
N TYR A 47 -3.51 2.86 -5.92
CA TYR A 47 -3.40 4.29 -6.14
C TYR A 47 -3.96 4.65 -7.50
N GLU A 48 -4.44 5.88 -7.60
CA GLU A 48 -4.85 6.50 -8.86
C GLU A 48 -4.07 7.81 -9.00
N ASP A 49 -3.23 7.91 -10.03
CA ASP A 49 -2.51 9.13 -10.37
C ASP A 49 -3.46 10.19 -10.99
N GLN A 50 -2.91 11.35 -11.35
CA GLN A 50 -3.67 12.43 -11.99
C GLN A 50 -4.29 12.05 -13.36
N HIS A 51 -3.90 10.92 -13.94
CA HIS A 51 -4.40 10.40 -15.21
C HIS A 51 -5.36 9.21 -15.05
N GLY A 52 -5.72 8.83 -13.82
CA GLY A 52 -6.59 7.68 -13.58
C GLY A 52 -5.85 6.33 -13.65
N LYS A 53 -4.53 6.31 -13.51
CA LYS A 53 -3.70 5.10 -13.66
C LYS A 53 -2.99 4.71 -12.36
N PRO A 54 -2.63 3.43 -12.20
CA PRO A 54 -2.98 2.27 -13.03
C PRO A 54 -4.46 1.87 -12.89
N ALA A 55 -4.96 1.08 -13.84
CA ALA A 55 -6.29 0.47 -13.71
C ALA A 55 -6.30 -0.56 -12.57
N PRO A 56 -7.46 -0.91 -12.00
CA PRO A 56 -7.53 -1.83 -10.87
C PRO A 56 -6.86 -3.19 -11.06
N GLU A 57 -6.91 -3.73 -12.27
CA GLU A 57 -6.24 -4.97 -12.67
C GLU A 57 -4.71 -4.88 -12.65
N ASP A 58 -4.18 -3.66 -12.75
CA ASP A 58 -2.75 -3.35 -12.81
C ASP A 58 -2.22 -2.85 -11.46
N TYR A 59 -3.02 -2.91 -10.39
CA TYR A 59 -2.55 -2.57 -9.05
C TYR A 59 -1.38 -3.46 -8.63
N PRO A 60 -0.34 -2.89 -8.01
CA PRO A 60 0.80 -3.67 -7.54
C PRO A 60 0.37 -4.64 -6.44
N LEU A 61 0.57 -5.94 -6.70
CA LEU A 61 0.29 -7.03 -5.76
C LEU A 61 1.59 -7.52 -5.11
N PHE A 62 1.62 -7.57 -3.78
CA PHE A 62 2.82 -8.02 -3.04
C PHE A 62 2.69 -9.48 -2.61
N ARG A 63 2.79 -10.40 -3.59
CA ARG A 63 2.59 -11.85 -3.34
C ARG A 63 3.66 -12.50 -2.45
N ALA A 64 4.85 -11.90 -2.34
CA ALA A 64 5.94 -12.42 -1.52
C ALA A 64 5.83 -12.04 -0.03
N ILE A 65 4.86 -11.19 0.33
CA ILE A 65 4.70 -10.67 1.69
C ILE A 65 3.38 -11.19 2.25
N ASN A 66 3.43 -11.74 3.47
CA ASN A 66 2.23 -12.11 4.22
C ASN A 66 2.20 -11.32 5.53
N LEU A 67 1.37 -10.28 5.59
CA LEU A 67 1.18 -9.45 6.79
C LEU A 67 0.25 -10.10 7.82
N ALA A 68 -0.42 -11.18 7.42
CA ALA A 68 -1.39 -11.88 8.24
C ALA A 68 -0.84 -13.19 8.83
N ASP A 69 0.48 -13.42 8.78
CA ASP A 69 1.11 -14.65 9.28
C ASP A 69 1.22 -14.70 10.82
N GLY A 70 0.90 -13.59 11.50
CA GLY A 70 0.89 -13.50 12.96
C GLY A 70 2.27 -13.35 13.59
N LYS A 71 3.34 -13.16 12.80
CA LYS A 71 4.66 -12.84 13.34
C LYS A 71 4.61 -11.43 13.93
N GLN A 72 4.91 -11.35 15.23
CA GLN A 72 4.92 -10.11 16.01
C GLN A 72 6.18 -9.28 15.76
N VAL A 73 6.43 -8.93 14.51
CA VAL A 73 7.54 -8.08 14.10
C VAL A 73 6.97 -6.75 13.69
N ASP A 74 7.47 -5.67 14.29
CA ASP A 74 7.17 -4.30 13.88
C ASP A 74 7.66 -4.13 12.46
N SER A 75 6.73 -4.31 11.53
CA SER A 75 7.08 -4.43 10.13
C SER A 75 7.02 -3.04 9.52
N PHE A 76 8.15 -2.60 8.98
CA PHE A 76 8.28 -1.32 8.30
C PHE A 76 8.02 -1.51 6.81
N TYR A 77 7.07 -0.73 6.28
CA TYR A 77 6.77 -0.72 4.85
C TYR A 77 6.92 0.69 4.31
N ILE A 78 7.72 0.82 3.26
CA ILE A 78 7.84 2.02 2.44
C ILE A 78 7.19 1.74 1.10
N PHE A 79 6.26 2.60 0.72
CA PHE A 79 5.65 2.63 -0.61
C PHE A 79 6.06 3.94 -1.26
N ASP A 80 7.03 3.87 -2.17
CA ASP A 80 7.44 5.02 -2.99
C ASP A 80 6.78 4.91 -4.35
N LEU A 81 6.04 5.95 -4.72
CA LEU A 81 5.55 6.15 -6.08
C LEU A 81 6.37 7.24 -6.73
N CYS A 82 7.11 6.85 -7.76
CA CYS A 82 7.83 7.72 -8.68
C CYS A 82 7.48 7.28 -10.10
N GLU A 83 7.30 8.22 -11.04
CA GLU A 83 7.02 7.87 -12.44
C GLU A 83 8.05 6.86 -13.00
N GLY A 84 7.56 5.71 -13.47
CA GLY A 84 8.35 4.73 -14.23
C GLY A 84 9.23 3.77 -13.42
N PHE A 85 9.43 3.96 -12.11
CA PHE A 85 10.20 3.02 -11.28
C PHE A 85 9.72 3.07 -9.83
N CYS A 86 8.87 2.12 -9.45
CA CYS A 86 8.46 1.91 -8.06
C CYS A 86 9.55 1.09 -7.36
N SER A 87 10.51 1.76 -6.72
CA SER A 87 11.47 1.08 -5.84
C SER A 87 10.79 0.80 -4.51
N LYS A 88 10.64 -0.49 -4.17
CA LYS A 88 10.10 -0.92 -2.88
C LYS A 88 11.21 -1.55 -2.07
N GLN A 89 11.61 -0.87 -1.00
CA GLN A 89 12.50 -1.44 0.00
C GLN A 89 11.65 -1.87 1.19
N ILE A 90 11.39 -3.18 1.28
CA ILE A 90 10.83 -3.80 2.48
C ILE A 90 12.02 -4.12 3.37
N GLU A 91 12.34 -3.25 4.31
CA GLU A 91 13.35 -3.57 5.31
C GLU A 91 12.70 -4.30 6.47
N HIS A 92 13.01 -5.59 6.57
CA HIS A 92 12.70 -6.36 7.75
C HIS A 92 13.78 -6.04 8.80
N LEU A 93 13.58 -4.99 9.60
CA LEU A 93 14.42 -4.78 10.77
C LEU A 93 14.08 -5.87 11.81
N LYS A 94 15.10 -6.61 12.22
CA LYS A 94 15.01 -7.62 13.29
C LYS A 94 14.98 -6.95 14.65
#